data_AF-A0A7X3LIU1-F1
#
_entry.id   AF-A0A7X3LIU1-F1
#
_cell.length_a   1.000
_cell.length_b   1.000
_cell.length_c   1.000
_cell.angle_alpha   90.00
_cell.angle_beta   90.00
_cell.angle_gamma   90.00
#
_symmetry.space_group_name_H-M   'P 1'
#
loop_
_entity.id
_entity.type
_entity.pdbx_description
1 polymer ?
#
loop_
_entity_poly.entity_id
_entity_poly.type
_entity_poly.pdbx_seq_one_letter_code
_entity_poly.pdbx_strand_id
1 'polypeptide(L)'
;MPNGFYYRPAANPDTALTADLIKAIDGEYSAINCYEQLAKLAPTEHAKKRILEIREDEQKHLQFFTNVYTHLTGQTHKPVQTETCPEEYKAGLNASFKDEQETVDSYLSLSDRAQDLYLKNQLRRIAMDEQNHAVWFLYLMSHR
;
A
#
# COMPACT_ATOMS: atom_id res chain seq x y z
N MET A 1 -28.18 -0.45 -33.91
CA MET A 1 -28.10 -1.53 -32.90
C MET A 1 -26.69 -1.47 -32.32
N PRO A 2 -26.48 -1.14 -31.03
CA PRO A 2 -25.13 -0.96 -30.50
C PRO A 2 -24.47 -2.31 -30.19
N ASN A 3 -23.21 -2.42 -30.59
CA ASN A 3 -22.34 -3.59 -30.35
C ASN A 3 -22.13 -3.79 -28.85
N GLY A 4 -22.65 -4.90 -28.32
CA GLY A 4 -22.38 -5.33 -26.95
C GLY A 4 -20.90 -5.64 -26.76
N PHE A 5 -20.28 -4.99 -25.77
CA PHE A 5 -18.95 -5.35 -25.31
C PHE A 5 -19.01 -6.75 -24.68
N TYR A 6 -18.41 -7.74 -25.35
CA TYR A 6 -18.23 -9.07 -24.79
C TYR A 6 -17.23 -9.00 -23.63
N TYR A 7 -17.72 -9.04 -22.39
CA TYR A 7 -16.89 -9.23 -21.21
C TYR A 7 -16.37 -10.66 -21.24
N ARG A 8 -15.15 -10.86 -21.74
CA ARG A 8 -14.43 -12.12 -21.54
C ARG A 8 -14.17 -12.24 -20.03
N PRO A 9 -14.67 -13.29 -19.34
CA PRO A 9 -14.21 -13.55 -17.99
C PRO A 9 -12.71 -13.85 -18.09
N ALA A 10 -11.89 -13.08 -17.37
CA ALA A 10 -10.48 -13.40 -17.23
C ALA A 10 -10.34 -14.82 -16.63
N ALA A 11 -9.26 -15.51 -16.99
CA ALA A 11 -8.87 -16.78 -16.38
C ALA A 11 -8.94 -16.70 -14.84
N ASN A 12 -9.19 -17.86 -14.20
CA ASN A 12 -9.53 -18.02 -12.78
C ASN A 12 -9.01 -16.86 -11.89
N PRO A 13 -9.86 -15.86 -11.56
CA PRO A 13 -9.44 -14.55 -11.06
C PRO A 13 -8.57 -14.62 -9.79
N ASP A 14 -8.69 -15.71 -9.03
CA ASP A 14 -7.94 -15.95 -7.80
C ASP A 14 -6.44 -16.16 -8.05
N THR A 15 -6.04 -16.79 -9.17
CA THR A 15 -4.61 -16.94 -9.53
C THR A 15 -3.96 -15.63 -9.99
N ALA A 16 -4.75 -14.69 -10.54
CA ALA A 16 -4.25 -13.39 -10.97
C ALA A 16 -4.01 -12.44 -9.79
N LEU A 17 -4.73 -12.63 -8.67
CA LEU A 17 -4.60 -11.81 -7.46
C LEU A 17 -3.38 -12.19 -6.61
N THR A 18 -2.92 -13.43 -6.67
CA THR A 18 -1.84 -13.94 -5.80
C THR A 18 -0.54 -13.14 -5.95
N ALA A 19 -0.12 -12.84 -7.18
CA ALA A 19 1.10 -12.06 -7.43
C ALA A 19 0.98 -10.61 -6.94
N ASP A 20 -0.20 -10.01 -7.13
CA ASP A 20 -0.49 -8.65 -6.67
C ASP A 20 -0.52 -8.56 -5.15
N LEU A 21 -1.02 -9.61 -4.47
CA LEU A 21 -0.98 -9.70 -3.00
C LEU A 21 0.45 -9.85 -2.48
N ILE A 22 1.31 -10.62 -3.15
CA ILE A 22 2.74 -10.70 -2.81
C ILE A 22 3.38 -9.32 -2.95
N LYS A 23 3.10 -8.61 -4.06
CA LYS A 23 3.59 -7.25 -4.27
C LYS A 23 3.12 -6.30 -3.17
N ALA A 24 1.83 -6.37 -2.78
CA ALA A 24 1.29 -5.58 -1.68
C ALA A 24 2.01 -5.90 -0.36
N ILE A 25 2.17 -7.19 -0.01
CA ILE A 25 2.89 -7.61 1.21
C ILE A 25 4.32 -7.05 1.25
N ASP A 26 5.06 -7.15 0.14
CA ASP A 26 6.44 -6.67 0.06
C ASP A 26 6.53 -5.13 0.05
N GLY A 27 5.55 -4.46 -0.57
CA GLY A 27 5.41 -3.01 -0.57
C GLY A 27 5.15 -2.47 0.83
N GLU A 28 4.10 -2.96 1.50
CA GLU A 28 3.76 -2.58 2.88
C GLU A 28 4.93 -2.82 3.84
N TYR A 29 5.62 -3.96 3.69
CA TYR A 29 6.80 -4.24 4.48
C TYR A 29 7.93 -3.24 4.23
N SER A 30 8.13 -2.83 2.97
CA SER A 30 9.12 -1.79 2.62
C SER A 30 8.73 -0.44 3.23
N ALA A 31 7.46 -0.03 3.11
CA ALA A 31 6.93 1.19 3.72
C ALA A 31 7.15 1.22 5.24
N ILE A 32 6.82 0.14 5.97
CA ILE A 32 7.05 0.02 7.42
C ILE A 32 8.52 0.28 7.81
N ASN A 33 9.46 -0.29 7.05
CA ASN A 33 10.89 -0.14 7.31
C ASN A 33 11.36 1.27 6.98
N CYS A 34 10.94 1.80 5.83
CA CYS A 34 11.31 3.13 5.39
C CYS A 34 10.74 4.23 6.30
N TYR A 35 9.52 4.06 6.80
CA TYR A 35 8.88 5.04 7.67
C TYR A 35 9.49 5.01 9.07
N GLU A 36 9.98 3.86 9.53
CA GLU A 36 10.78 3.81 10.75
C GLU A 36 12.08 4.62 10.62
N GLN A 37 12.78 4.46 9.50
CA GLN A 37 13.99 5.24 9.21
C GLN A 37 13.66 6.73 9.07
N LEU A 38 12.61 7.07 8.31
CA LEU A 38 12.21 8.45 8.04
C LEU A 38 11.79 9.18 9.32
N ALA A 39 11.10 8.50 10.24
CA ALA A 39 10.75 9.05 11.54
C ALA A 39 11.98 9.42 12.39
N LYS A 40 13.09 8.68 12.27
CA LYS A 40 14.35 8.99 12.97
C LYS A 40 15.04 10.24 12.39
N LEU A 41 14.78 10.54 11.12
CA LEU A 41 15.32 11.70 10.40
C LEU A 41 14.44 12.96 10.55
N ALA A 42 13.25 12.83 11.14
CA ALA A 42 12.28 13.92 11.21
C ALA A 42 12.80 15.08 12.10
N PRO A 43 12.74 16.34 11.62
CA PRO A 43 13.29 17.49 12.32
C PRO A 43 12.42 17.97 13.48
N THR A 44 11.16 17.53 13.56
CA THR A 44 10.20 17.92 14.59
C THR A 44 9.47 16.72 15.16
N GLU A 45 9.07 16.81 16.43
CA GLU A 45 8.26 15.76 17.08
C GLU A 45 6.89 15.60 16.41
N HIS A 46 6.32 16.67 15.85
CA HIS A 46 5.07 16.58 15.10
C HIS A 46 5.22 15.69 13.86
N ALA A 47 6.27 15.95 13.06
CA ALA A 47 6.55 15.17 11.86
C ALA A 47 6.86 13.71 12.20
N LYS A 48 7.71 13.50 13.22
CA LYS A 48 8.03 12.16 13.72
C LYS A 48 6.79 11.39 14.14
N LYS A 49 5.92 12.01 14.96
CA LYS A 49 4.68 11.39 15.43
C LYS A 49 3.77 11.04 14.26
N ARG A 50 3.59 11.95 13.29
CA ARG A 50 2.77 11.69 12.11
C ARG A 50 3.29 10.52 11.28
N ILE A 51 4.60 10.45 11.03
CA ILE A 51 5.21 9.35 10.26
C ILE A 51 5.06 8.02 11.01
N LEU A 52 5.17 8.01 12.34
CA LEU A 52 4.95 6.81 13.15
C LEU A 52 3.49 6.36 13.15
N GLU A 53 2.53 7.30 13.14
CA GLU A 53 1.10 6.97 12.98
C GLU A 53 0.83 6.31 11.62
N ILE A 54 1.37 6.85 10.53
CA ILE A 54 1.27 6.24 9.18
C ILE A 54 1.88 4.84 9.18
N ARG A 55 3.07 4.68 9.77
CA ARG A 55 3.71 3.37 9.91
C ARG A 55 2.85 2.33 10.64
N GLU A 56 2.08 2.74 11.65
CA GLU A 56 1.17 1.83 12.36
C GLU A 56 -0.01 1.39 11.47
N ASP A 57 -0.44 2.23 10.53
CA ASP A 57 -1.45 1.88 9.53
C ASP A 57 -0.86 0.88 8.51
N GLU A 58 0.37 1.06 8.02
CA GLU A 58 1.04 0.08 7.14
C GLU A 58 1.22 -1.30 7.79
N GLN A 59 1.45 -1.34 9.11
CA GLN A 59 1.49 -2.61 9.85
C GLN A 59 0.14 -3.36 9.79
N LYS A 60 -0.98 -2.63 9.85
CA LYS A 60 -2.32 -3.21 9.72
C LYS A 60 -2.58 -3.64 8.27
N HIS A 61 -2.13 -2.87 7.29
CA HIS A 61 -2.21 -3.21 5.87
C HIS A 61 -1.43 -4.49 5.57
N LEU A 62 -0.17 -4.57 6.00
CA LEU A 62 0.66 -5.78 5.88
C LEU A 62 -0.03 -7.01 6.49
N GLN A 63 -0.58 -6.87 7.70
CA GLN A 63 -1.30 -7.96 8.36
C GLN A 63 -2.53 -8.37 7.55
N PHE A 64 -3.29 -7.42 7.03
CA PHE A 64 -4.45 -7.67 6.18
C PHE A 64 -4.06 -8.45 4.92
N PHE A 65 -3.09 -7.96 4.14
CA PHE A 65 -2.66 -8.63 2.91
C PHE A 65 -2.09 -10.02 3.16
N THR A 66 -1.31 -10.19 4.24
CA THR A 66 -0.78 -11.50 4.64
C THR A 66 -1.91 -12.49 4.95
N ASN A 67 -2.96 -12.05 5.66
CA ASN A 67 -4.11 -12.87 5.98
C ASN A 67 -4.91 -13.25 4.74
N VAL A 68 -5.14 -12.30 3.83
CA VAL A 68 -5.85 -12.55 2.56
C VAL A 68 -5.08 -13.55 1.71
N TYR A 69 -3.77 -13.35 1.53
CA TYR A 69 -2.90 -14.27 0.79
C TYR A 69 -2.95 -15.69 1.38
N THR A 70 -2.82 -15.80 2.71
CA THR A 70 -2.85 -17.10 3.40
C THR A 70 -4.20 -17.78 3.24
N HIS A 71 -5.30 -17.02 3.33
CA HIS A 71 -6.65 -17.56 3.15
C HIS A 71 -6.88 -18.09 1.73
N LEU A 72 -6.41 -17.37 0.70
CA LEU A 72 -6.61 -17.74 -0.70
C LEU A 72 -5.70 -18.89 -1.15
N THR A 73 -4.46 -18.93 -0.66
CA THR A 73 -3.44 -19.88 -1.17
C THR A 73 -3.19 -21.08 -0.25
N GLY A 74 -3.55 -20.98 1.03
CA GLY A 74 -3.14 -21.92 2.07
C GLY A 74 -1.64 -21.89 2.40
N GLN A 75 -0.89 -20.92 1.87
CA GLN A 75 0.55 -20.75 2.08
C GLN A 75 0.85 -19.40 2.73
N THR A 76 2.03 -19.28 3.34
CA THR A 76 2.53 -18.00 3.84
C THR A 76 3.59 -17.44 2.89
N HIS A 77 3.62 -16.11 2.76
CA HIS A 77 4.71 -15.39 2.10
C HIS A 77 5.55 -14.70 3.18
N LYS A 78 6.88 -14.79 3.06
CA LYS A 78 7.79 -14.05 3.94
C LYS A 78 8.08 -12.71 3.28
N PRO A 79 7.67 -11.58 3.88
CA PRO A 79 7.87 -10.27 3.27
C PRO A 79 9.35 -10.00 3.01
N VAL A 80 9.62 -9.39 1.85
CA VAL A 80 10.96 -8.97 1.44
C VAL A 80 10.94 -7.46 1.20
N GLN A 81 11.97 -6.77 1.68
CA GLN A 81 12.13 -5.37 1.36
C GLN A 81 12.57 -5.24 -0.10
N THR A 82 11.73 -4.62 -0.92
CA THR A 82 11.96 -4.44 -2.36
C THR A 82 12.46 -3.03 -2.69
N GLU A 83 12.31 -2.09 -1.75
CA GLU A 83 12.66 -0.69 -1.94
C GLU A 83 13.77 -0.21 -1.01
N THR A 84 14.61 0.69 -1.52
CA THR A 84 15.66 1.36 -0.74
C THR A 84 15.13 2.62 -0.08
N CYS A 85 15.26 2.70 1.25
CA CYS A 85 14.83 3.86 2.02
C CYS A 85 15.84 5.01 1.92
N PRO A 86 15.46 6.20 1.43
CA PRO A 86 16.38 7.33 1.36
C PRO A 86 16.95 7.73 2.73
N GLU A 87 18.23 8.11 2.76
CA GLU A 87 18.93 8.53 3.99
C GLU A 87 18.69 10.00 4.37
N GLU A 88 18.22 10.80 3.42
CA GLU A 88 17.89 12.22 3.65
C GLU A 88 16.40 12.42 3.87
N TYR A 89 16.02 13.18 4.91
CA TYR A 89 14.62 13.40 5.28
C TYR A 89 13.74 13.90 4.11
N LYS A 90 14.23 14.87 3.33
CA LYS A 90 13.47 15.42 2.19
C LYS A 90 13.31 14.41 1.04
N ALA A 91 14.37 13.64 0.77
CA ALA A 91 14.31 12.59 -0.24
C ALA A 91 13.35 11.48 0.20
N GLY A 92 13.37 11.13 1.49
CA GLY A 92 12.46 10.17 2.09
C GLY A 92 11.00 10.61 1.98
N LEU A 93 10.66 11.84 2.38
CA LEU A 93 9.30 12.38 2.21
C LEU A 93 8.81 12.34 0.76
N ASN A 94 9.67 12.70 -0.20
CA ASN A 94 9.32 12.68 -1.62
C ASN A 94 9.17 11.26 -2.18
N ALA A 95 9.97 10.30 -1.68
CA ALA A 95 9.83 8.90 -2.05
C ALA A 95 8.51 8.34 -1.49
N SER A 96 8.25 8.52 -0.18
CA SER A 96 7.01 8.11 0.48
C SER A 96 5.78 8.71 -0.20
N PHE A 97 5.78 10.01 -0.50
CA PHE A 97 4.66 10.63 -1.22
C PHE A 97 4.34 9.95 -2.57
N LYS A 98 5.37 9.57 -3.33
CA LYS A 98 5.16 8.92 -4.63
C LYS A 98 4.71 7.47 -4.47
N ASP A 99 5.32 6.75 -3.54
CA ASP A 99 4.97 5.37 -3.23
C ASP A 99 3.49 5.28 -2.84
N GLU A 100 3.04 6.10 -1.89
CA GLU A 100 1.64 6.16 -1.49
C GLU A 100 0.69 6.46 -2.65
N GLN A 101 1.06 7.40 -3.53
CA GLN A 101 0.24 7.73 -4.72
C GLN A 101 0.14 6.56 -5.70
N GLU A 102 1.22 5.82 -5.93
CA GLU A 102 1.24 4.64 -6.80
C GLU A 102 0.49 3.44 -6.17
N THR A 103 0.52 3.36 -4.84
CA THR A 103 -0.19 2.34 -4.06
C THR A 103 -1.72 2.55 -4.09
N VAL A 104 -2.20 3.80 -4.08
CA VAL A 104 -3.63 4.12 -4.31
C VAL A 104 -4.13 3.49 -5.61
N ASP A 105 -3.44 3.75 -6.72
CA ASP A 105 -3.81 3.23 -8.05
C ASP A 105 -3.78 1.69 -8.06
N SER A 106 -2.77 1.11 -7.42
CA SER A 106 -2.62 -0.34 -7.30
C SER A 106 -3.80 -0.96 -6.55
N TYR A 107 -4.13 -0.47 -5.36
CA TYR A 107 -5.19 -1.05 -4.52
C TYR A 107 -6.60 -0.83 -5.06
N LEU A 108 -6.86 0.28 -5.75
CA LEU A 108 -8.10 0.46 -6.49
C LEU A 108 -8.22 -0.54 -7.65
N SER A 109 -7.15 -0.77 -8.39
CA SER A 109 -7.10 -1.79 -9.47
C SER A 109 -7.31 -3.22 -8.95
N LEU A 110 -6.75 -3.57 -7.78
CA LEU A 110 -7.04 -4.84 -7.11
C LEU A 110 -8.53 -4.91 -6.69
N SER A 111 -9.06 -3.83 -6.11
CA SER A 111 -10.46 -3.76 -5.67
C SER A 111 -11.46 -3.97 -6.81
N ASP A 112 -11.19 -3.40 -7.99
CA ASP A 112 -12.08 -3.54 -9.14
C ASP A 112 -12.12 -4.97 -9.71
N ARG A 113 -11.04 -5.73 -9.52
CA ARG A 113 -10.95 -7.15 -9.92
C ARG A 113 -11.47 -8.12 -8.87
N ALA A 114 -11.47 -7.72 -7.59
CA ALA A 114 -11.95 -8.56 -6.49
C ALA A 114 -13.45 -8.89 -6.62
N GLN A 115 -13.79 -10.18 -6.55
CA GLN A 115 -15.18 -10.66 -6.57
C GLN A 115 -15.83 -10.67 -5.18
N ASP A 116 -15.05 -10.98 -4.16
CA ASP A 116 -15.52 -10.94 -2.77
C ASP A 116 -15.78 -9.49 -2.32
N LEU A 117 -17.00 -9.21 -1.87
CA LEU A 117 -17.42 -7.86 -1.50
C LEU A 117 -16.68 -7.33 -0.27
N TYR A 118 -16.29 -8.20 0.66
CA TYR A 118 -15.53 -7.80 1.83
C TYR A 118 -14.13 -7.36 1.43
N LEU A 119 -13.41 -8.19 0.67
CA LEU A 119 -12.09 -7.86 0.11
C LEU A 119 -12.13 -6.58 -0.72
N LYS A 120 -13.12 -6.44 -1.60
CA LYS A 120 -13.33 -5.25 -2.42
C LYS A 120 -13.44 -3.97 -1.58
N ASN A 121 -14.26 -4.00 -0.53
CA ASN A 121 -14.47 -2.85 0.34
C ASN A 121 -13.25 -2.54 1.21
N GLN A 122 -12.53 -3.56 1.67
CA GLN A 122 -11.31 -3.38 2.44
C GLN A 122 -10.21 -2.75 1.59
N LEU A 123 -9.99 -3.23 0.35
CA LEU A 123 -9.01 -2.64 -0.57
C LEU A 123 -9.31 -1.16 -0.86
N ARG A 124 -10.58 -0.77 -0.97
CA ARG A 124 -10.96 0.64 -1.13
C ARG A 124 -10.66 1.47 0.10
N ARG A 125 -10.82 0.90 1.30
CA ARG A 125 -10.49 1.59 2.55
C ARG A 125 -8.98 1.81 2.67
N ILE A 126 -8.19 0.77 2.44
CA ILE A 126 -6.73 0.86 2.42
C ILE A 126 -6.27 1.89 1.39
N ALA A 127 -6.80 1.88 0.16
CA ALA A 127 -6.49 2.92 -0.84
C ALA A 127 -6.85 4.36 -0.39
N MET A 128 -7.88 4.54 0.44
CA MET A 128 -8.20 5.87 1.00
C MET A 128 -7.22 6.26 2.11
N ASP A 129 -6.74 5.29 2.88
CA ASP A 129 -5.70 5.49 3.90
C ASP A 129 -4.38 5.90 3.21
N GLU A 130 -3.96 5.23 2.14
CA GLU A 130 -2.76 5.62 1.36
C GLU A 130 -2.87 7.00 0.76
N GLN A 131 -4.06 7.37 0.25
CA GLN A 131 -4.28 8.71 -0.24
C GLN A 131 -4.13 9.75 0.88
N ASN A 132 -4.59 9.44 2.10
CA ASN A 132 -4.40 10.29 3.27
C ASN A 132 -2.92 10.35 3.69
N HIS A 133 -2.17 9.24 3.61
CA HIS A 133 -0.73 9.18 3.85
C HIS A 133 0.03 10.09 2.87
N ALA A 134 -0.26 9.98 1.57
CA ALA A 134 0.30 10.86 0.54
C ALA A 134 0.05 12.35 0.86
N VAL A 135 -1.17 12.72 1.28
CA VAL A 135 -1.49 14.09 1.67
C VAL A 135 -0.67 14.55 2.88
N TRP A 136 -0.45 13.69 3.87
CA TRP A 136 0.43 13.99 5.00
C TRP A 136 1.89 14.17 4.58
N PHE A 137 2.42 13.29 3.72
CA PHE A 137 3.78 13.46 3.21
C PHE A 137 3.92 14.76 2.42
N LEU A 138 2.92 15.12 1.59
CA LEU A 138 2.89 16.40 0.89
C LEU A 138 2.86 17.61 1.85
N TYR A 139 2.09 17.52 2.94
CA TYR A 139 2.07 18.54 3.98
C TYR A 139 3.45 18.71 4.63
N LEU A 140 4.09 17.61 5.03
CA LEU A 140 5.42 17.61 5.65
C LEU A 140 6.51 18.11 4.67
N MET A 141 6.36 17.87 3.37
CA MET A 141 7.25 18.43 2.34
C MET A 141 7.15 19.96 2.22
N SER A 142 5.95 20.50 2.45
CA SER A 142 5.63 21.92 2.27
C SER A 142 5.80 22.76 3.54
N HIS A 143 5.89 22.13 4.72
CA HIS A 143 5.97 22.81 6.02
C HIS A 143 7.20 22.35 6.79
N ARG A 144 8.21 23.23 6.86
CA ARG A 144 9.48 23.00 7.55
C ARG A 144 9.51 23.61 8.95
#